data_AF-A0A2S7K3G6-F1
#
_entry.id   AF-A0A2S7K3G6-F1
#
_cell.length_a   1.000
_cell.length_b   1.000
_cell.length_c   1.000
_cell.angle_alpha   90.00
_cell.angle_beta   90.00
_cell.angle_gamma   90.00
#
_symmetry.space_group_name_H-M   'P 1'
#
loop_
_entity.id
_entity.type
_entity.pdbx_description
1 polymer ?
#
loop_
_entity_poly.entity_id
_entity_poly.type
_entity_poly.pdbx_seq_one_letter_code
_entity_poly.pdbx_strand_id
1 'polypeptide(L)' 'MPQFDMIVIDPERAKGADIEQHTAGAPLREGGGDETYRCGGCKTKLLVNVAHHDAHGAVIKCGKCGKLNIEPHHH' A
#
# COMPACT_ATOMS: atom_id res chain seq x y z
N MET A 1 -8.07 14.68 4.81
CA MET A 1 -7.13 13.86 4.03
C MET A 1 -7.73 12.47 3.89
N PRO A 2 -8.14 12.06 2.69
CA PRO A 2 -8.73 10.75 2.45
C PRO A 2 -7.77 9.61 2.83
N GLN A 3 -8.35 8.50 3.27
CA GLN A 3 -7.60 7.29 3.59
C GLN A 3 -8.23 6.11 2.86
N PHE A 4 -7.41 5.32 2.17
CA PHE A 4 -7.85 4.21 1.36
C PHE A 4 -7.29 2.91 1.91
N ASP A 5 -8.15 1.91 2.06
CA ASP A 5 -7.71 0.57 2.39
C ASP A 5 -7.38 -0.17 1.09
N MET A 6 -6.12 -0.60 0.96
CA MET A 6 -5.64 -1.30 -0.23
C MET A 6 -6.29 -2.67 -0.40
N ILE A 7 -6.31 -3.18 -1.63
CA ILE A 7 -6.86 -4.50 -1.93
C ILE A 7 -5.85 -5.56 -1.54
N VAL A 8 -6.26 -6.52 -0.71
CA VAL A 8 -5.43 -7.67 -0.36
C VAL A 8 -5.45 -8.68 -1.51
N ILE A 9 -4.28 -9.12 -1.94
CA ILE A 9 -4.14 -10.13 -2.99
C ILE A 9 -3.35 -11.34 -2.49
N ASP A 10 -3.52 -12.47 -3.19
CA ASP A 10 -2.69 -13.66 -3.01
C ASP A 10 -1.32 -13.51 -3.72
N PRO A 11 -0.34 -14.37 -3.39
CA PRO A 11 0.98 -14.36 -4.03
C PRO A 11 0.96 -14.69 -5.53
N GLU A 12 -0.02 -15.45 -6.03
CA GLU A 12 -0.09 -15.80 -7.45
C GLU A 12 -0.41 -14.57 -8.30
N ARG A 13 -1.29 -13.69 -7.80
CA ARG A 13 -1.63 -12.42 -8.43
C ARG A 13 -0.50 -11.39 -8.36
N ALA A 14 0.41 -11.51 -7.38
CA ALA A 14 1.60 -10.67 -7.28
C ALA A 14 2.78 -11.21 -8.13
N LYS A 15 2.62 -12.33 -8.83
CA LYS A 15 3.70 -12.97 -9.57
C LYS A 15 4.20 -12.05 -10.69
N GLY A 16 5.50 -11.72 -10.65
CA GLY A 16 6.15 -10.85 -11.62
C GLY A 16 5.98 -9.35 -11.36
N ALA A 17 5.28 -8.96 -10.28
CA ALA A 17 5.26 -7.59 -9.81
C ALA A 17 6.55 -7.26 -9.04
N ASP A 18 6.94 -5.99 -9.04
CA ASP A 18 7.94 -5.47 -8.12
C ASP A 18 7.28 -5.25 -6.75
N ILE A 19 7.73 -5.99 -5.73
CA ILE A 19 7.08 -6.00 -4.41
C ILE A 19 7.88 -5.15 -3.44
N GLU A 20 7.33 -3.99 -3.08
CA GLU A 20 7.88 -3.14 -2.05
C GLU A 20 7.66 -3.74 -0.65
N GLN A 21 8.71 -3.77 0.16
CA GLN A 21 8.70 -4.35 1.51
C GLN A 21 8.48 -3.27 2.56
N HIS A 22 7.28 -3.19 3.14
CA HIS A 22 7.02 -2.31 4.27
C HIS A 22 7.59 -2.91 5.56
N THR A 23 8.31 -2.11 6.35
CA THR A 23 8.77 -2.49 7.71
C THR A 23 7.79 -1.97 8.75
N ALA A 24 7.37 -2.80 9.70
CA ALA A 24 6.42 -2.38 10.74
C ALA A 24 7.01 -1.26 11.63
N GLY A 25 6.21 -0.22 11.88
CA GLY A 25 6.57 0.90 12.75
C GLY A 25 6.69 2.24 12.03
N ALA A 26 6.92 2.24 10.72
CA ALA A 26 6.97 3.44 9.89
C ALA A 26 6.27 3.18 8.53
N PRO A 27 5.66 4.20 7.89
CA PRO A 27 5.17 4.04 6.53
C PRO A 27 6.33 3.71 5.59
N LEU A 28 6.03 2.96 4.53
CA LEU A 28 6.98 2.66 3.46
C LEU A 28 7.43 3.95 2.74
N ARG A 29 6.49 4.88 2.56
CA ARG A 29 6.75 6.20 1.97
C ARG A 29 5.89 7.25 2.65
N GLU A 30 6.49 8.41 2.88
CA GLU A 30 5.79 9.63 3.28
C GLU A 30 6.10 10.71 2.24
N GLY A 31 5.06 11.34 1.70
CA GLY A 31 5.16 12.35 0.63
C GLY A 31 4.59 13.71 1.05
N GLY A 32 4.30 14.55 0.04
CA GLY A 32 3.63 15.85 0.21
C GLY A 32 2.25 15.96 -0.46
N GLY A 33 1.67 14.85 -0.91
CA GLY A 33 0.30 14.78 -1.42
C GLY A 33 -0.75 14.64 -0.31
N ASP A 34 -1.98 14.31 -0.69
CA ASP A 34 -3.14 14.32 0.19
C ASP A 34 -3.78 12.93 0.40
N GLU A 35 -3.14 11.86 -0.07
CA GLU A 35 -3.67 10.51 0.05
C GLU A 35 -2.86 9.65 1.02
N THR A 36 -3.57 8.82 1.80
CA THR A 36 -2.95 7.85 2.70
C THR A 36 -3.50 6.47 2.41
N TYR A 37 -2.62 5.52 2.12
CA TYR A 37 -2.99 4.14 1.81
C TYR A 37 -2.63 3.23 2.97
N ARG A 38 -3.59 2.41 3.39
CA ARG A 38 -3.46 1.48 4.50
C ARG A 38 -3.55 0.04 4.00
N CYS A 39 -2.90 -0.87 4.71
CA CYS A 39 -3.05 -2.29 4.47
C CYS A 39 -4.52 -2.69 4.58
N GLY A 40 -5.06 -3.34 3.55
CA GLY A 40 -6.45 -3.79 3.53
C GLY A 40 -6.79 -4.75 4.68
N GLY A 41 -5.80 -5.54 5.12
CA GLY A 41 -5.99 -6.56 6.14
C GLY A 41 -5.84 -6.10 7.59
N CYS A 42 -4.88 -5.24 7.91
CA CYS A 42 -4.60 -4.83 9.31
C CYS A 42 -4.66 -3.32 9.56
N LYS A 43 -4.97 -2.54 8.52
CA LYS A 43 -5.13 -1.08 8.55
C LYS A 43 -3.87 -0.30 8.94
N THR A 44 -2.69 -0.94 8.99
CA THR A 44 -1.41 -0.23 9.10
C THR A 44 -1.24 0.71 7.92
N LYS A 45 -0.85 1.96 8.19
CA LYS A 45 -0.50 2.94 7.16
C LYS A 45 0.74 2.46 6.41
N LEU A 46 0.61 2.29 5.09
CA LEU A 46 1.68 1.86 4.20
C LEU A 46 2.28 3.05 3.47
N LEU A 47 1.43 3.92 2.92
CA LEU A 47 1.83 5.17 2.27
C LEU A 47 1.10 6.32 2.95
N VAL A 48 1.79 7.41 3.25
CA VAL A 48 1.24 8.57 3.97
C VAL A 48 1.48 9.85 3.18
N ASN A 49 0.44 10.66 3.01
CA ASN A 49 0.50 11.95 2.32
C ASN A 49 1.18 11.82 0.94
N VAL A 50 0.85 10.79 0.18
CA VAL A 50 1.40 10.59 -1.16
C VAL A 50 0.48 11.20 -2.21
N ALA A 51 1.02 11.57 -3.35
CA ALA A 51 0.18 11.89 -4.50
C ALA A 51 -0.40 10.60 -5.06
N HIS A 52 -1.62 10.66 -5.60
CA HIS A 52 -2.30 9.49 -6.16
C HIS A 52 -1.43 8.66 -7.12
N HIS A 53 -0.66 9.36 -7.98
CA HIS A 53 0.23 8.73 -8.94
C HIS A 53 1.36 7.89 -8.32
N ASP A 54 1.70 8.11 -7.05
CA ASP A 54 2.80 7.44 -6.35
C ASP A 54 2.35 6.08 -5.83
N ALA A 55 1.04 5.91 -5.62
CA ALA A 55 0.43 4.66 -5.22
C ALA A 55 0.03 3.79 -6.42
N HIS A 56 -0.12 4.39 -7.61
CA HIS A 56 -0.54 3.67 -8.81
C HIS A 56 0.37 2.48 -9.12
N GLY A 57 -0.22 1.29 -9.21
CA GLY A 57 0.50 0.05 -9.50
C GLY A 57 1.39 -0.46 -8.36
N ALA A 58 1.39 0.18 -7.18
CA ALA A 58 2.18 -0.25 -6.05
C ALA A 58 1.70 -1.62 -5.53
N VAL A 59 2.65 -2.55 -5.38
CA VAL A 59 2.42 -3.86 -4.75
C VAL A 59 3.24 -3.91 -3.47
N ILE A 60 2.57 -3.84 -2.33
CA ILE A 60 3.24 -3.68 -1.02
C ILE A 60 2.98 -4.90 -0.13
N LYS A 61 4.06 -5.54 0.31
CA LYS A 61 4.00 -6.54 1.39
C LYS A 61 4.01 -5.84 2.74
N CYS A 62 2.92 -5.97 3.49
CA CYS A 62 2.81 -5.35 4.81
C CYS A 62 3.67 -6.08 5.84
N GLY A 63 4.74 -5.45 6.33
CA GLY A 63 5.57 -5.99 7.42
C GLY A 63 4.88 -6.24 8.76
N LYS A 64 3.65 -5.74 8.99
CA LYS A 64 2.91 -6.03 10.24
C LYS A 64 2.14 -7.36 10.17
N CYS A 65 1.44 -7.62 9.07
CA CYS A 65 0.55 -8.80 8.95
C CYS A 65 0.92 -9.75 7.81
N GLY A 66 1.97 -9.44 7.04
CA GLY A 66 2.49 -10.26 5.95
C GLY A 66 1.69 -10.24 4.65
N LYS A 67 0.49 -9.64 4.63
CA LYS A 67 -0.39 -9.61 3.46
C LYS A 67 0.17 -8.72 2.34
N LEU A 68 -0.06 -9.14 1.10
CA LEU A 68 0.24 -8.37 -0.11
C LEU A 68 -0.94 -7.44 -0.41
N ASN A 69 -0.64 -6.21 -0.79
CA ASN A 69 -1.61 -5.15 -1.00
C ASN A 69 -1.36 -4.51 -2.36
N ILE A 70 -2.42 -4.20 -3.10
CA ILE A 70 -2.36 -3.38 -4.31
C ILE A 70 -3.23 -2.15 -4.16
N GLU A 71 -2.84 -1.08 -4.84
CA GLU A 71 -3.62 0.15 -4.87
C GLU A 71 -5.05 -0.14 -5.36
N PRO A 72 -6.07 0.35 -4.63
CA PRO A 72 -7.44 0.23 -5.08
C PRO A 72 -7.60 1.17 -6.27
N HIS A 73 -7.62 0.65 -7.50
CA HIS A 73 -7.82 1.47 -8.70
C HIS A 73 -9.05 2.37 -8.51
N HIS A 74 -8.81 3.67 -8.29
CA HIS A 74 -9.86 4.67 -8.28
C HIS A 74 -9.90 5.31 -9.68
N HIS A 75 -11.00 5.12 -10.41
CA HIS A 75 -11.26 5.75 -11.71
C HIS A 75 -11.62 7.23 -11.56
#